data_AF-A0A534JNZ9-F1
#
_entry.id   AF-A0A534JNZ9-F1
#
_cell.length_a   1.000
_cell.length_b   1.000
_cell.length_c   1.000
_cell.angle_alpha   90.00
_cell.angle_beta   90.00
_cell.angle_gamma   90.00
#
_symmetry.space_group_name_H-M   'P 1'
#
loop_
_entity.id
_entity.type
_entity.pdbx_description
1 polymer ?
#
loop_
_entity_poly.entity_id
_entity_poly.type
_entity_poly.pdbx_seq_one_letter_code
_entity_poly.pdbx_strand_id
1 'polypeptide(L)'
;MPRRGDVKTAMVIGSGPIVIGQAAEFDYSGTQACRSLREEGVRVVLVNSNPATIQTDPDTADAVYVEPLTVEFLEKVIAKEKPQGILSGMGGQTALNLCSELADAGILQRHGVELLGTKLEAIAAGENRERFASLMRSIGEPIPRSRAVSDSEAARAFVEEMGYPVIVRAAYTLGGSGSGVAHSPDELDRIVALGLAYSRIKQVLVEESVLGWKEFEYEVMRDAADNCITICSMENLDPMGVHTGESIVVAPAQTLSDSDHQTLRSAALRIIRALG
;
A
#
# COMPACT_ATOMS: atom_id res chain seq x y z
N MET A 1 -16.46 -14.58 10.89
CA MET A 1 -16.51 -14.11 12.30
C MET A 1 -17.68 -13.15 12.46
N PRO A 2 -18.41 -13.16 13.59
CA PRO A 2 -19.47 -12.20 13.82
C PRO A 2 -18.91 -10.77 13.94
N ARG A 3 -19.76 -9.75 13.75
CA ARG A 3 -19.41 -8.34 13.93
C ARG A 3 -18.83 -8.09 15.32
N ARG A 4 -17.78 -7.26 15.38
CA ARG A 4 -17.21 -6.69 16.62
C ARG A 4 -18.19 -5.72 17.28
N GLY A 5 -18.68 -6.05 18.48
CA GLY A 5 -19.64 -5.22 19.22
C GLY A 5 -19.02 -4.01 19.95
N ASP A 6 -17.70 -4.00 20.09
CA ASP A 6 -16.92 -2.93 20.69
C ASP A 6 -16.72 -1.74 19.73
N VAL A 7 -16.77 -1.97 18.42
CA VAL A 7 -16.65 -0.92 17.39
C VAL A 7 -18.04 -0.37 17.04
N LYS A 8 -18.39 0.76 17.67
CA LYS A 8 -19.65 1.47 17.43
C LYS A 8 -19.48 2.60 16.42
N THR A 9 -18.34 3.27 16.45
CA THR A 9 -17.94 4.31 15.51
C THR A 9 -16.62 3.93 14.85
N ALA A 10 -16.57 3.95 13.53
CA ALA A 10 -15.36 3.75 12.74
C ALA A 10 -15.09 4.98 11.86
N MET A 11 -13.81 5.33 11.72
CA MET A 11 -13.36 6.38 10.82
C MET A 11 -12.77 5.78 9.55
N VAL A 12 -13.10 6.37 8.40
CA VAL A 12 -12.52 6.06 7.09
C VAL A 12 -11.76 7.30 6.63
N ILE A 13 -10.50 7.11 6.23
CA ILE A 13 -9.67 8.17 5.67
C ILE A 13 -9.65 7.98 4.15
N GLY A 14 -10.13 8.98 3.41
CA GLY A 14 -10.08 8.99 1.94
C GLY A 14 -8.68 9.25 1.40
N SER A 15 -8.53 9.15 0.08
CA SER A 15 -7.24 9.34 -0.62
C SER A 15 -6.83 10.80 -0.80
N GLY A 16 -7.77 11.74 -0.70
CA GLY A 16 -7.56 13.14 -1.05
C GLY A 16 -7.73 13.39 -2.56
N PRO A 17 -7.11 14.45 -3.10
CA PRO A 17 -7.26 14.80 -4.51
C PRO A 17 -6.69 13.72 -5.43
N ILE A 18 -7.27 13.62 -6.62
CA ILE A 18 -6.81 12.69 -7.67
C ILE A 18 -5.43 13.11 -8.16
N VAL A 19 -4.50 12.17 -8.18
CA VAL A 19 -3.14 12.32 -8.72
C VAL A 19 -2.77 11.10 -9.56
N ILE A 20 -1.75 11.21 -10.41
CA ILE A 20 -1.23 10.05 -11.16
C ILE A 20 -0.77 8.98 -10.15
N GLY A 21 -1.25 7.75 -10.33
CA GLY A 21 -0.99 6.61 -9.44
C GLY A 21 -1.94 6.49 -8.24
N GLN A 22 -2.75 7.51 -7.92
CA GLN A 22 -3.76 7.44 -6.87
C GLN A 22 -5.02 8.19 -7.29
N ALA A 23 -6.02 7.47 -7.79
CA ALA A 23 -7.17 8.05 -8.47
C ALA A 23 -8.52 7.55 -7.90
N ALA A 24 -9.48 7.34 -8.80
CA ALA A 24 -10.89 7.12 -8.48
C ALA A 24 -11.17 5.76 -7.82
N GLU A 25 -10.22 4.81 -7.91
CA GLU A 25 -10.28 3.50 -7.25
C GLU A 25 -10.48 3.63 -5.73
N PHE A 26 -10.01 4.72 -5.12
CA PHE A 26 -10.19 4.99 -3.70
C PHE A 26 -11.52 5.70 -3.36
N ASP A 27 -12.15 6.38 -4.32
CA ASP A 27 -13.56 6.79 -4.15
C ASP A 27 -14.48 5.58 -4.17
N TYR A 28 -14.27 4.69 -5.14
CA TYR A 28 -14.98 3.42 -5.21
C TYR A 28 -14.80 2.59 -3.92
N SER A 29 -13.55 2.37 -3.49
CA SER A 29 -13.23 1.56 -2.32
C SER A 29 -13.71 2.21 -1.02
N GLY A 30 -13.49 3.52 -0.84
CA GLY A 30 -13.94 4.29 0.31
C GLY A 30 -15.46 4.30 0.45
N THR A 31 -16.19 4.47 -0.66
CA THR A 31 -17.65 4.39 -0.70
C THR A 31 -18.14 3.00 -0.29
N GLN A 32 -17.53 1.93 -0.81
CA GLN A 32 -17.91 0.56 -0.43
C GLN A 32 -17.62 0.26 1.04
N ALA A 33 -16.50 0.75 1.57
CA ALA A 33 -16.18 0.62 2.99
C ALA A 33 -17.22 1.33 3.87
N CYS A 34 -17.58 2.57 3.54
CA CYS A 34 -18.61 3.33 4.27
C CYS A 34 -19.96 2.59 4.24
N ARG A 35 -20.39 2.12 3.06
CA ARG A 35 -21.64 1.37 2.91
C ARG A 35 -21.64 0.09 3.73
N SER A 36 -20.59 -0.73 3.63
CA SER A 36 -20.49 -2.02 4.34
C SER A 36 -20.54 -1.84 5.86
N LEU A 37 -19.86 -0.82 6.39
CA LEU A 37 -19.89 -0.51 7.82
C LEU A 37 -21.29 -0.09 8.30
N ARG A 38 -21.99 0.71 7.49
CA ARG A 38 -23.35 1.18 7.82
C ARG A 38 -24.39 0.07 7.74
N GLU A 39 -24.30 -0.81 6.75
CA GLU A 39 -25.15 -2.02 6.65
C GLU A 39 -25.00 -2.90 7.90
N GLU A 40 -23.79 -2.97 8.43
CA GLU A 40 -23.51 -3.65 9.69
C GLU A 40 -23.94 -2.86 10.93
N GLY A 41 -24.39 -1.60 10.82
CA GLY A 41 -24.83 -0.75 11.93
C GLY A 41 -23.70 -0.09 12.71
N VAL A 42 -22.58 0.21 12.07
CA VAL A 42 -21.47 1.02 12.61
C VAL A 42 -21.67 2.47 12.17
N ARG A 43 -21.53 3.43 13.11
CA ARG A 43 -21.48 4.87 12.78
C ARG A 43 -20.19 5.16 12.02
N VAL A 44 -20.30 5.72 10.82
CA VAL A 44 -19.15 6.01 9.96
C VAL A 44 -18.81 7.49 9.98
N VAL A 45 -17.53 7.78 10.21
CA VAL A 45 -16.93 9.12 10.09
C VAL A 45 -15.98 9.09 8.91
N LEU A 46 -16.26 9.84 7.85
CA LEU A 46 -15.37 9.95 6.70
C LEU A 46 -14.62 11.28 6.75
N VAL A 47 -13.32 11.24 6.49
CA VAL A 47 -12.51 12.43 6.22
C VAL A 47 -11.86 12.30 4.85
N ASN A 48 -12.14 13.23 3.94
CA ASN A 48 -11.51 13.29 2.63
C ASN A 48 -11.48 14.73 2.11
N SER A 49 -10.34 15.20 1.61
CA SER A 49 -10.21 16.56 1.09
C SER A 49 -10.78 16.76 -0.32
N ASN A 50 -11.10 15.68 -1.04
CA ASN A 50 -11.61 15.77 -2.40
C ASN A 50 -13.15 15.91 -2.43
N PRO A 51 -13.70 17.06 -2.87
CA PRO A 51 -15.14 17.28 -2.89
C PRO A 51 -15.85 16.58 -4.07
N ALA A 52 -15.13 16.07 -5.05
CA ALA A 52 -15.68 15.48 -6.27
C ALA A 52 -15.77 13.95 -6.17
N THR A 53 -16.26 13.44 -5.04
CA THR A 53 -16.31 12.00 -4.76
C THR A 53 -17.68 11.57 -4.23
N ILE A 54 -18.13 10.37 -4.60
CA ILE A 54 -19.37 9.79 -4.06
C ILE A 54 -19.22 9.51 -2.56
N GLN A 55 -18.01 9.15 -2.12
CA GLN A 55 -17.78 8.92 -0.70
C GLN A 55 -18.10 10.17 0.14
N THR A 56 -17.88 11.38 -0.39
CA THR A 56 -18.19 12.64 0.31
C THR A 56 -19.64 13.10 0.19
N ASP A 57 -20.52 12.33 -0.46
CA ASP A 57 -21.95 12.64 -0.44
C ASP A 57 -22.49 12.56 1.00
N PRO A 58 -23.40 13.47 1.42
CA PRO A 58 -23.91 13.51 2.79
C PRO A 58 -24.55 12.20 3.25
N ASP A 59 -25.08 11.42 2.30
CA ASP A 59 -25.77 10.16 2.57
C ASP A 59 -24.83 8.95 2.59
N THR A 60 -23.53 9.11 2.40
CA THR A 60 -22.56 7.99 2.39
C THR A 60 -22.05 7.63 3.79
N ALA A 61 -21.86 8.60 4.68
CA ALA A 61 -21.43 8.39 6.07
C ALA A 61 -22.27 9.22 7.06
N ASP A 62 -22.25 8.86 8.35
CA ASP A 62 -22.99 9.61 9.40
C ASP A 62 -22.35 10.99 9.69
N ALA A 63 -21.06 11.13 9.43
CA ALA A 63 -20.35 12.40 9.46
C ALA A 63 -19.32 12.44 8.33
N VAL A 64 -19.39 13.47 7.50
CA VAL A 64 -18.47 13.69 6.37
C VAL A 64 -17.69 14.97 6.61
N TYR A 65 -16.36 14.89 6.55
CA TYR A 65 -15.44 16.00 6.68
C TYR A 65 -14.70 16.21 5.35
N VAL A 66 -15.08 17.26 4.62
CA VAL A 66 -14.39 17.70 3.40
C VAL A 66 -13.29 18.68 3.75
N GLU A 67 -12.20 18.15 4.30
CA GLU A 67 -11.19 18.92 5.04
C GLU A 67 -9.77 18.40 4.76
N PRO A 68 -8.71 19.19 5.05
CA PRO A 68 -7.33 18.77 4.79
C PRO A 68 -6.98 17.44 5.47
N LEU A 69 -6.33 16.56 4.72
CA LEU A 69 -5.83 15.28 5.21
C LEU A 69 -4.46 15.45 5.87
N THR A 70 -4.45 16.04 7.07
CA THR A 70 -3.25 16.20 7.90
C THR A 70 -3.45 15.60 9.29
N VAL A 71 -2.35 15.26 9.97
CA VAL A 71 -2.36 14.71 11.33
C VAL A 71 -3.12 15.62 12.29
N GLU A 72 -2.91 16.93 12.21
CA GLU A 72 -3.53 17.92 13.09
C GLU A 72 -5.04 18.01 12.89
N PHE A 73 -5.52 17.89 11.64
CA PHE A 73 -6.95 17.91 11.37
C PHE A 73 -7.60 16.59 11.78
N LEU A 74 -6.96 15.46 11.45
CA LEU A 74 -7.45 14.14 11.86
C LEU A 74 -7.53 14.01 13.38
N GLU A 75 -6.56 14.54 14.14
CA GLU A 75 -6.63 14.54 15.60
C GLU A 75 -7.85 15.31 16.12
N LYS A 76 -8.20 16.46 15.52
CA LYS A 76 -9.41 17.21 15.89
C LYS A 76 -10.68 16.40 15.63
N VAL A 77 -10.75 15.70 14.50
CA VAL A 77 -11.88 14.82 14.16
C VAL A 77 -11.95 13.65 15.15
N ILE A 78 -10.82 13.00 15.44
CA ILE A 78 -10.74 11.91 16.42
C ILE A 78 -11.19 12.38 17.81
N ALA A 79 -10.75 13.56 18.26
CA ALA A 79 -11.13 14.11 19.55
C ALA A 79 -12.64 14.42 19.65
N LYS A 80 -13.24 14.87 18.55
CA LYS A 80 -14.67 15.20 18.45
C LYS A 80 -15.55 13.96 18.34
N GLU A 81 -15.25 13.09 17.38
CA GLU A 81 -16.10 11.96 16.99
C GLU A 81 -15.80 10.69 17.81
N LYS A 82 -14.62 10.62 18.44
CA LYS A 82 -14.17 9.50 19.29
C LYS A 82 -14.38 8.12 18.65
N PRO A 83 -13.88 7.87 17.43
CA PRO A 83 -13.98 6.56 16.80
C PRO A 83 -13.25 5.50 17.62
N GLN A 84 -13.76 4.26 17.65
CA GLN A 84 -13.04 3.14 18.26
C GLN A 84 -12.01 2.54 17.29
N GLY A 85 -12.19 2.73 15.99
CA GLY A 85 -11.19 2.30 15.03
C GLY A 85 -11.16 3.09 13.72
N ILE A 86 -10.05 2.95 13.00
CA ILE A 86 -9.80 3.59 11.70
C ILE A 86 -9.52 2.49 10.68
N LEU A 87 -10.18 2.53 9.53
CA LEU A 87 -9.84 1.65 8.40
C LEU A 87 -8.62 2.22 7.67
N SER A 88 -7.50 1.50 7.72
CA SER A 88 -6.21 1.97 7.20
C SER A 88 -6.01 1.79 5.69
N GLY A 89 -6.73 0.85 5.06
CA GLY A 89 -6.44 0.41 3.68
C GLY A 89 -7.33 0.96 2.56
N MET A 90 -8.18 1.96 2.81
CA MET A 90 -9.21 2.39 1.85
C MET A 90 -8.91 3.71 1.12
N GLY A 91 -7.82 4.39 1.47
CA GLY A 91 -7.46 5.71 0.95
C GLY A 91 -6.04 5.79 0.36
N GLY A 92 -5.55 4.68 -0.20
CA GLY A 92 -4.23 4.61 -0.84
C GLY A 92 -3.06 4.92 0.09
N GLN A 93 -1.97 5.41 -0.47
CA GLN A 93 -0.77 5.75 0.31
C GLN A 93 -1.04 6.90 1.28
N THR A 94 -1.91 7.85 0.92
CA THR A 94 -2.30 8.95 1.80
C THR A 94 -2.81 8.42 3.15
N ALA A 95 -3.78 7.49 3.14
CA ALA A 95 -4.35 6.93 4.36
C ALA A 95 -3.33 6.09 5.15
N LEU A 96 -2.50 5.29 4.47
CA LEU A 96 -1.46 4.48 5.13
C LEU A 96 -0.41 5.34 5.83
N ASN A 97 0.05 6.40 5.17
CA ASN A 97 1.01 7.34 5.74
C ASN A 97 0.40 8.09 6.93
N LEU A 98 -0.83 8.61 6.81
CA LEU A 98 -1.51 9.31 7.91
C LEU A 98 -1.79 8.39 9.10
N CYS A 99 -2.18 7.13 8.86
CA CYS A 99 -2.33 6.15 9.94
C CYS A 99 -1.00 5.91 10.68
N SER A 100 0.10 5.81 9.93
CA SER A 100 1.44 5.65 10.50
C SER A 100 1.86 6.89 11.29
N GLU A 101 1.61 8.09 10.77
CA GLU A 101 1.95 9.36 11.42
C GLU A 101 1.11 9.61 12.69
N LEU A 102 -0.18 9.28 12.66
CA LEU A 102 -1.04 9.31 13.85
C LEU A 102 -0.54 8.35 14.93
N ALA A 103 -0.05 7.18 14.53
CA ALA A 103 0.54 6.21 15.46
C ALA A 103 1.87 6.71 16.04
N ASP A 104 2.78 7.20 15.19
CA ASP A 104 4.09 7.73 15.57
C ASP A 104 3.97 8.94 16.51
N ALA A 105 2.95 9.78 16.31
CA ALA A 105 2.62 10.89 17.20
C ALA A 105 1.93 10.47 18.51
N GLY A 106 1.67 9.17 18.71
CA GLY A 106 0.98 8.62 19.87
C GLY A 106 -0.51 8.96 19.95
N ILE A 107 -1.09 9.55 18.89
CA ILE A 107 -2.48 10.03 18.88
C ILE A 107 -3.45 8.85 19.00
N LEU A 108 -3.20 7.76 18.26
CA LEU A 108 -4.02 6.56 18.33
C LEU A 108 -4.10 6.01 19.76
N GLN A 109 -2.97 5.95 20.46
CA GLN A 109 -2.92 5.47 21.85
C GLN A 109 -3.61 6.44 22.82
N ARG A 110 -3.35 7.76 22.70
CA ARG A 110 -3.97 8.79 23.56
C ARG A 110 -5.49 8.80 23.47
N HIS A 111 -6.04 8.54 22.29
CA HIS A 111 -7.48 8.53 22.04
C HIS A 111 -8.12 7.14 22.12
N GLY A 112 -7.34 6.08 22.34
CA GLY A 112 -7.83 4.70 22.42
C GLY A 112 -8.41 4.20 21.09
N VAL A 113 -7.79 4.57 19.97
CA VAL A 113 -8.23 4.23 18.61
C VAL A 113 -7.40 3.09 18.04
N GLU A 114 -8.06 2.07 17.50
CA GLU A 114 -7.41 0.91 16.87
C GLU A 114 -7.37 1.04 15.34
N LEU A 115 -6.31 0.57 14.68
CA LEU A 115 -6.37 0.32 13.23
C LEU A 115 -7.13 -0.97 12.93
N LEU A 116 -8.21 -0.84 12.15
CA LEU A 116 -9.05 -1.94 11.66
C LEU A 116 -8.56 -2.41 10.29
N GLY A 117 -8.60 -3.73 10.06
CA GLY A 117 -7.96 -4.34 8.90
C GLY A 117 -6.45 -4.45 9.11
N THR A 118 -5.67 -3.91 8.18
CA THR A 118 -4.20 -4.00 8.19
C THR A 118 -3.60 -3.25 9.37
N LYS A 119 -2.86 -3.97 10.20
CA LYS A 119 -2.19 -3.45 11.41
C LYS A 119 -0.96 -2.60 11.07
N LEU A 120 -0.53 -1.75 12.00
CA LEU A 120 0.60 -0.85 11.81
C LEU A 120 1.89 -1.63 11.47
N GLU A 121 2.10 -2.76 12.14
CA GLU A 121 3.25 -3.64 11.90
C GLU A 121 3.22 -4.21 10.48
N ALA A 122 2.04 -4.59 9.98
CA ALA A 122 1.84 -5.10 8.63
C ALA A 122 2.08 -4.00 7.57
N ILE A 123 1.56 -2.79 7.81
CA ILE A 123 1.85 -1.62 6.96
C ILE A 123 3.36 -1.38 6.91
N ALA A 124 4.02 -1.32 8.07
CA ALA A 124 5.45 -1.06 8.13
C ALA A 124 6.28 -2.18 7.49
N ALA A 125 5.84 -3.44 7.59
CA ALA A 125 6.50 -4.58 6.97
C ALA A 125 6.33 -4.59 5.44
N GLY A 126 5.19 -4.11 4.91
CA GLY A 126 4.95 -3.99 3.47
C GLY A 126 5.61 -2.76 2.82
N GLU A 127 5.57 -1.62 3.50
CA GLU A 127 6.01 -0.32 2.95
C GLU A 127 7.52 -0.07 3.10
N ASN A 128 8.14 -0.63 4.15
CA ASN A 128 9.60 -0.58 4.30
C ASN A 128 10.25 -1.70 3.49
N ARG A 129 11.06 -1.32 2.50
CA ARG A 129 11.60 -2.27 1.51
C ARG A 129 12.58 -3.27 2.13
N GLU A 130 13.34 -2.87 3.15
CA GLU A 130 14.25 -3.77 3.87
C GLU A 130 13.49 -4.78 4.74
N ARG A 131 12.44 -4.33 5.44
CA ARG A 131 11.58 -5.20 6.24
C ARG A 131 10.86 -6.21 5.35
N PHE A 132 10.33 -5.76 4.21
CA PHE A 132 9.69 -6.64 3.24
C PHE A 132 10.67 -7.69 2.70
N ALA A 133 11.85 -7.29 2.25
CA ALA A 133 12.88 -8.21 1.78
C ALA A 133 13.30 -9.23 2.85
N SER A 134 13.43 -8.79 4.11
CA SER A 134 13.75 -9.67 5.24
C SER A 134 12.61 -10.65 5.55
N LEU A 135 11.35 -10.20 5.44
CA LEU A 135 10.18 -11.05 5.59
C LEU A 135 10.12 -12.13 4.51
N MET A 136 10.33 -11.77 3.24
CA MET A 136 10.33 -12.75 2.14
C MET A 136 11.40 -13.83 2.35
N ARG A 137 12.61 -13.42 2.75
CA ARG A 137 13.70 -14.37 3.09
C ARG A 137 13.33 -15.27 4.26
N SER A 138 12.65 -14.77 5.29
CA SER A 138 12.31 -15.57 6.48
C SER A 138 11.26 -16.65 6.19
N ILE A 139 10.37 -16.41 5.22
CA ILE A 139 9.37 -17.39 4.77
C ILE A 139 9.83 -18.21 3.55
N GLY A 140 11.06 -17.98 3.07
CA GLY A 140 11.67 -18.71 1.95
C GLY A 140 11.12 -18.34 0.58
N GLU A 141 10.51 -17.16 0.42
CA GLU A 141 10.12 -16.66 -0.91
C GLU A 141 11.32 -16.03 -1.62
N PRO A 142 11.54 -16.34 -2.91
CA PRO A 142 12.61 -15.74 -3.67
C PRO A 142 12.34 -14.26 -3.90
N ILE A 143 13.39 -13.45 -3.76
CA ILE A 143 13.39 -12.04 -4.17
C ILE A 143 14.63 -11.78 -5.00
N PRO A 144 14.59 -10.83 -5.94
CA PRO A 144 15.79 -10.40 -6.62
C PRO A 144 16.81 -9.84 -5.62
N ARG A 145 18.09 -9.97 -5.96
CA ARG A 145 19.17 -9.38 -5.17
C ARG A 145 18.96 -7.88 -5.08
N SER A 146 18.95 -7.37 -3.86
CA SER A 146 18.63 -5.97 -3.60
C SER A 146 19.28 -5.47 -2.32
N ARG A 147 19.48 -4.15 -2.26
CA ARG A 147 20.01 -3.43 -1.11
C ARG A 147 19.15 -2.19 -0.85
N ALA A 148 18.69 -2.04 0.38
CA ALA A 148 18.07 -0.80 0.82
C ALA A 148 19.17 0.20 1.15
N VAL A 149 19.04 1.43 0.62
CA VAL A 149 20.06 2.48 0.72
C VAL A 149 19.41 3.82 1.06
N SER A 150 20.18 4.68 1.74
CA SER A 150 19.78 6.02 2.16
C SER A 150 20.56 7.14 1.45
N ASP A 151 21.50 6.77 0.58
CA ASP A 151 22.39 7.69 -0.12
C ASP A 151 22.88 7.08 -1.44
N SER A 152 23.39 7.93 -2.33
CA SER A 152 23.87 7.52 -3.66
C SER A 152 25.16 6.72 -3.62
N GLU A 153 25.99 6.86 -2.58
CA GLU A 153 27.25 6.12 -2.47
C GLU A 153 26.98 4.62 -2.25
N ALA A 154 26.09 4.29 -1.31
CA ALA A 154 25.64 2.93 -1.07
C ALA A 154 24.93 2.33 -2.30
N ALA A 155 24.19 3.16 -3.06
CA ALA A 155 23.59 2.73 -4.32
C ALA A 155 24.65 2.36 -5.37
N ARG A 156 25.66 3.21 -5.57
CA ARG A 156 26.76 2.96 -6.51
C ARG A 156 27.53 1.70 -6.13
N ALA A 157 27.82 1.50 -4.84
CA ALA A 157 28.49 0.29 -4.35
C ALA A 157 27.71 -0.99 -4.68
N PHE A 158 26.38 -0.97 -4.59
CA PHE A 158 25.56 -2.10 -5.02
C PHE A 158 25.66 -2.35 -6.54
N VAL A 159 25.66 -1.29 -7.35
CA VAL A 159 25.78 -1.42 -8.80
C VAL A 159 27.17 -1.89 -9.24
N GLU A 160 28.23 -1.55 -8.52
CA GLU A 160 29.57 -2.10 -8.78
C GLU A 160 29.60 -3.63 -8.66
N GLU A 161 28.78 -4.21 -7.77
CA GLU A 161 28.64 -5.65 -7.58
C GLU A 161 27.73 -6.31 -8.64
N MET A 162 26.65 -5.62 -9.05
CA MET A 162 25.57 -6.22 -9.85
C MET A 162 25.59 -5.85 -11.34
N GLY A 163 26.17 -4.71 -11.70
CA GLY A 163 26.11 -4.13 -13.05
C GLY A 163 24.77 -3.44 -13.37
N TYR A 164 24.75 -2.72 -14.50
CA TYR A 164 23.56 -2.07 -15.05
C TYR A 164 22.82 -2.99 -16.06
N PRO A 165 21.51 -2.80 -16.27
CA PRO A 165 20.64 -1.86 -15.56
C PRO A 165 20.27 -2.35 -14.15
N VAL A 166 19.85 -1.42 -13.29
CA VAL A 166 19.25 -1.71 -11.97
C VAL A 166 17.91 -1.03 -11.82
N ILE A 167 17.04 -1.60 -10.99
CA ILE A 167 15.72 -1.04 -10.66
C ILE A 167 15.84 -0.33 -9.32
N VAL A 168 15.38 0.93 -9.25
CA VAL A 168 15.35 1.73 -8.02
C VAL A 168 13.90 1.94 -7.60
N ARG A 169 13.54 1.56 -6.38
CA ARG A 169 12.16 1.66 -5.84
C ARG A 169 12.13 2.44 -4.54
N ALA A 170 11.38 3.54 -4.49
CA ALA A 170 11.23 4.31 -3.26
C ALA A 170 10.35 3.57 -2.22
N ALA A 171 10.64 3.78 -0.93
CA ALA A 171 9.83 3.27 0.18
C ALA A 171 8.69 4.23 0.52
N TYR A 172 7.55 3.70 1.00
CA TYR A 172 6.34 4.49 1.35
C TYR A 172 5.79 5.35 0.20
N THR A 173 5.91 4.85 -1.02
CA THR A 173 5.35 5.46 -2.23
C THR A 173 4.61 4.41 -3.04
N LEU A 174 3.63 4.87 -3.84
CA LEU A 174 2.86 4.06 -4.77
C LEU A 174 3.04 4.53 -6.22
N GLY A 175 2.57 3.73 -7.17
CA GLY A 175 2.50 4.11 -8.59
C GLY A 175 3.85 4.44 -9.22
N GLY A 176 4.94 3.88 -8.71
CA GLY A 176 6.29 4.16 -9.20
C GLY A 176 6.83 5.54 -8.83
N SER A 177 6.16 6.31 -7.97
CA SER A 177 6.62 7.65 -7.58
C SER A 177 8.02 7.61 -6.97
N GLY A 178 8.95 8.36 -7.55
CA GLY A 178 10.37 8.38 -7.14
C GLY A 178 11.15 7.10 -7.49
N SER A 179 10.60 6.23 -8.33
CA SER A 179 11.22 4.98 -8.77
C SER A 179 11.62 5.06 -10.25
N GLY A 180 12.43 4.10 -10.72
CA GLY A 180 12.82 4.04 -12.12
C GLY A 180 13.90 3.00 -12.42
N VAL A 181 14.27 2.90 -13.69
CA VAL A 181 15.35 2.04 -14.16
C VAL A 181 16.57 2.90 -14.46
N ALA A 182 17.71 2.54 -13.89
CA ALA A 182 18.98 3.19 -14.17
C ALA A 182 19.81 2.32 -15.12
N HIS A 183 20.22 2.89 -16.25
CA HIS A 183 21.11 2.27 -17.23
C HIS A 183 22.54 2.83 -17.17
N SER A 184 22.75 3.90 -16.41
CA SER A 184 24.04 4.59 -16.26
C SER A 184 24.21 5.18 -14.85
N PRO A 185 25.45 5.53 -14.46
CA PRO A 185 25.72 6.22 -13.19
C PRO A 185 24.94 7.52 -12.99
N ASP A 186 24.86 8.36 -14.03
CA ASP A 186 24.14 9.63 -13.96
C ASP A 186 22.63 9.42 -13.74
N GLU A 187 22.06 8.40 -14.39
CA GLU A 187 20.67 8.02 -14.17
C GLU A 187 20.45 7.47 -12.77
N LEU A 188 21.36 6.64 -12.26
CA LEU A 188 21.29 6.09 -10.91
C LEU A 188 21.22 7.21 -9.88
N ASP A 189 22.16 8.16 -9.93
CA ASP A 189 22.19 9.27 -8.95
C ASP A 189 20.91 10.10 -9.01
N ARG A 190 20.43 10.40 -10.22
CA ARG A 190 19.20 11.17 -10.41
C ARG A 190 17.99 10.46 -9.83
N ILE A 191 17.83 9.16 -10.12
CA ILE A 191 16.67 8.38 -9.67
C ILE A 191 16.74 8.15 -8.16
N VAL A 192 17.92 7.82 -7.61
CA VAL A 192 18.12 7.65 -6.16
C VAL A 192 17.82 8.95 -5.42
N ALA A 193 18.37 10.10 -5.87
CA ALA A 193 18.10 11.39 -5.25
C ALA A 193 16.60 11.73 -5.26
N LEU A 194 15.90 11.46 -6.37
CA LEU A 194 14.46 11.63 -6.47
C LEU A 194 13.71 10.70 -5.51
N GLY A 195 14.05 9.42 -5.48
CA GLY A 195 13.40 8.45 -4.61
C GLY A 195 13.59 8.75 -3.13
N LEU A 196 14.78 9.21 -2.72
CA LEU A 196 15.06 9.68 -1.36
C LEU A 196 14.27 10.95 -1.02
N ALA A 197 14.04 11.85 -1.99
CA ALA A 197 13.23 13.03 -1.77
C ALA A 197 11.76 12.66 -1.49
N TYR A 198 11.20 11.72 -2.26
CA TYR A 198 9.81 11.26 -2.17
C TYR A 198 9.55 10.31 -1.00
N SER A 199 10.51 9.45 -0.64
CA SER A 199 10.35 8.49 0.43
C SER A 199 10.19 9.19 1.79
N ARG A 200 9.13 8.83 2.51
CA ARG A 200 8.86 9.27 3.90
C ARG A 200 10.05 9.01 4.83
N ILE A 201 10.69 7.84 4.67
CA ILE A 201 11.78 7.38 5.55
C ILE A 201 13.18 7.57 4.94
N LYS A 202 13.31 8.37 3.87
CA LYS A 202 14.58 8.57 3.14
C LYS A 202 15.28 7.25 2.75
N GLN A 203 14.53 6.32 2.17
CA GLN A 203 15.01 5.01 1.74
C GLN A 203 14.58 4.71 0.31
N VAL A 204 15.51 4.15 -0.47
CA VAL A 204 15.21 3.48 -1.74
C VAL A 204 15.77 2.06 -1.72
N LEU A 205 15.17 1.16 -2.47
CA LEU A 205 15.69 -0.17 -2.74
C LEU A 205 16.32 -0.17 -4.13
N VAL A 206 17.60 -0.52 -4.22
CA VAL A 206 18.29 -0.78 -5.49
C VAL A 206 18.34 -2.28 -5.69
N GLU A 207 17.92 -2.75 -6.87
CA GLU A 207 17.65 -4.15 -7.13
C GLU A 207 18.18 -4.58 -8.50
N GLU A 208 18.57 -5.83 -8.61
CA GLU A 208 18.97 -6.44 -9.88
C GLU A 208 17.83 -6.37 -10.91
N SER A 209 18.20 -6.20 -12.17
CA SER A 209 17.22 -6.10 -13.23
C SER A 209 16.57 -7.45 -13.53
N VAL A 210 15.24 -7.46 -13.52
CA VAL A 210 14.40 -8.53 -14.06
C VAL A 210 13.61 -8.05 -15.29
N LEU A 211 14.17 -7.06 -16.02
CA LEU A 211 13.51 -6.49 -17.19
C LEU A 211 13.18 -7.56 -18.22
N GLY A 212 12.00 -7.47 -18.82
CA GLY A 212 11.54 -8.42 -19.83
C GLY A 212 10.92 -9.70 -19.26
N TRP A 213 10.95 -9.92 -17.94
CA TRP A 213 10.21 -11.01 -17.32
C TRP A 213 8.70 -10.77 -17.40
N LYS A 214 7.91 -11.84 -17.37
CA LYS A 214 6.46 -11.72 -17.22
C LYS A 214 6.12 -11.19 -15.83
N GLU A 215 5.14 -10.31 -15.75
CA GLU A 215 4.66 -9.72 -14.50
C GLU A 215 3.24 -10.20 -14.21
N PHE A 216 3.02 -10.66 -12.96
CA PHE A 216 1.77 -11.24 -12.50
C PHE A 216 1.35 -10.63 -11.18
N GLU A 217 0.05 -10.39 -11.03
CA GLU A 217 -0.54 -9.81 -9.83
C GLU A 217 -1.62 -10.75 -9.27
N TYR A 218 -1.71 -10.83 -7.94
CA TYR A 218 -2.72 -11.63 -7.24
C TYR A 218 -3.45 -10.77 -6.23
N GLU A 219 -4.77 -10.68 -6.38
CA GLU A 219 -5.65 -10.06 -5.38
C GLU A 219 -6.00 -11.10 -4.33
N VAL A 220 -5.62 -10.85 -3.08
CA VAL A 220 -5.76 -11.81 -1.98
C VAL A 220 -6.62 -11.23 -0.88
N MET A 221 -7.53 -12.05 -0.35
CA MET A 221 -8.33 -11.72 0.82
C MET A 221 -8.07 -12.74 1.92
N ARG A 222 -7.90 -12.25 3.15
CA ARG A 222 -7.70 -13.06 4.35
C ARG A 222 -8.61 -12.59 5.47
N ASP A 223 -9.28 -13.50 6.14
CA ASP A 223 -10.10 -13.20 7.31
C ASP A 223 -9.39 -13.51 8.64
N ALA A 224 -9.99 -13.11 9.76
CA ALA A 224 -9.45 -13.33 11.09
C ALA A 224 -9.46 -14.80 11.56
N ALA A 225 -10.11 -15.70 10.82
CA ALA A 225 -10.08 -17.15 11.05
C ALA A 225 -9.02 -17.85 10.19
N ASP A 226 -8.14 -17.07 9.54
CA ASP A 226 -7.12 -17.52 8.61
C ASP A 226 -7.64 -18.18 7.32
N ASN A 227 -8.94 -17.99 7.01
CA ASN A 227 -9.43 -18.31 5.67
C ASN A 227 -8.78 -17.33 4.70
N CYS A 228 -8.17 -17.86 3.64
CA CYS A 228 -7.41 -17.04 2.71
C CYS A 228 -7.63 -17.51 1.28
N ILE A 229 -8.04 -16.58 0.41
CA ILE A 229 -8.42 -16.85 -0.97
C ILE A 229 -7.78 -15.84 -1.93
N THR A 230 -7.51 -16.29 -3.14
CA THR A 230 -7.17 -15.43 -4.27
C THR A 230 -8.46 -15.06 -5.02
N ILE A 231 -8.76 -13.77 -5.10
CA ILE A 231 -9.95 -13.23 -5.77
C ILE A 231 -9.73 -13.15 -7.29
N CYS A 232 -8.56 -12.67 -7.69
CA CYS A 232 -8.20 -12.47 -9.08
C CYS A 232 -6.70 -12.77 -9.28
N SER A 233 -6.35 -13.28 -10.45
CA SER A 233 -4.97 -13.35 -10.95
C SER A 233 -4.89 -12.55 -12.23
N MET A 234 -3.89 -11.71 -12.38
CA MET A 234 -3.72 -10.85 -13.54
C MET A 234 -2.36 -11.10 -14.20
N GLU A 235 -2.32 -10.95 -15.52
CA GLU A 235 -1.09 -11.07 -16.32
C GLU A 235 -0.89 -9.77 -17.11
N ASN A 236 0.29 -9.18 -16.95
CA ASN A 236 0.68 -7.98 -17.67
C ASN A 236 1.16 -8.38 -19.08
N LEU A 237 0.66 -7.68 -20.10
CA LEU A 237 1.10 -7.86 -21.49
C LEU A 237 2.44 -7.18 -21.72
N ASP A 238 2.61 -5.98 -21.13
CA ASP A 238 3.90 -5.33 -21.05
C ASP A 238 4.74 -6.03 -19.98
N PRO A 239 6.00 -6.36 -20.26
CA PRO A 239 6.83 -7.10 -19.30
C PRO A 239 7.36 -6.19 -18.19
N MET A 240 7.92 -6.81 -17.15
CA MET A 240 8.66 -6.15 -16.08
C MET A 240 9.56 -5.04 -16.64
N GLY A 241 9.38 -3.82 -16.13
CA GLY A 241 10.06 -2.61 -16.61
C GLY A 241 9.11 -1.48 -17.00
N VAL A 242 7.86 -1.83 -17.32
CA VAL A 242 6.73 -0.90 -17.40
C VAL A 242 5.94 -1.07 -16.11
N HIS A 243 5.51 0.02 -15.47
CA HIS A 243 4.74 -0.09 -14.23
C HIS A 243 3.38 -0.73 -14.52
N THR A 244 2.82 -1.56 -13.63
CA THR A 244 1.54 -2.26 -13.86
C THR A 244 0.40 -1.30 -14.20
N GLY A 245 0.31 -0.18 -13.48
CA GLY A 245 -0.65 0.91 -13.77
C GLY A 245 -0.46 1.64 -15.11
N GLU A 246 0.66 1.43 -15.81
CA GLU A 246 0.93 1.92 -17.17
C GLU A 246 0.90 0.79 -18.22
N SER A 247 0.75 -0.46 -17.77
CA SER A 247 0.76 -1.65 -18.60
C SER A 247 -0.65 -2.02 -19.06
N ILE A 248 -0.75 -2.69 -20.20
CA ILE A 248 -1.97 -3.42 -20.54
C ILE A 248 -1.99 -4.70 -19.69
N VAL A 249 -3.09 -4.93 -18.98
CA VAL A 249 -3.26 -6.08 -18.07
C VAL A 249 -4.52 -6.85 -18.42
N VAL A 250 -4.46 -8.19 -18.36
CA VAL A 250 -5.61 -9.07 -18.55
C VAL A 250 -5.89 -9.92 -17.31
N ALA A 251 -7.17 -10.27 -17.12
CA ALA A 251 -7.64 -11.19 -16.10
C ALA A 251 -8.53 -12.28 -16.74
N PRO A 252 -8.33 -13.59 -16.45
CA PRO A 252 -7.30 -14.14 -15.55
C PRO A 252 -5.90 -14.17 -16.19
N ALA A 253 -4.91 -14.73 -15.50
CA ALA A 253 -3.63 -15.10 -16.12
C ALA A 253 -3.84 -16.13 -17.24
N GLN A 254 -3.10 -16.00 -18.34
CA GLN A 254 -3.30 -16.74 -19.59
C GLN A 254 -2.22 -17.77 -19.85
N THR A 255 -0.97 -17.48 -19.47
CA THR A 255 0.20 -18.24 -19.94
C THR A 255 0.90 -19.07 -18.85
N LEU A 256 0.32 -19.14 -17.66
CA LEU A 256 0.80 -20.01 -16.58
C LEU A 256 0.28 -21.44 -16.78
N SER A 257 1.14 -22.44 -16.55
CA SER A 257 0.65 -23.78 -16.28
C SER A 257 -0.11 -23.80 -14.94
N ASP A 258 -0.99 -24.78 -14.71
CA ASP A 258 -1.65 -24.89 -13.41
C ASP A 258 -0.63 -25.05 -12.27
N SER A 259 0.46 -25.80 -12.49
CA SER A 259 1.54 -25.94 -11.51
C SER A 259 2.18 -24.60 -11.15
N ASP A 260 2.46 -23.75 -12.14
CA ASP A 260 3.04 -22.42 -11.90
C ASP A 260 2.03 -21.50 -11.23
N HIS A 261 0.77 -21.55 -11.66
CA HIS A 261 -0.32 -20.82 -11.02
C HIS A 261 -0.47 -21.20 -9.54
N GLN A 262 -0.49 -22.50 -9.20
CA GLN A 262 -0.55 -22.93 -7.81
C GLN A 262 0.68 -22.53 -7.00
N THR A 263 1.86 -22.47 -7.64
CA THR A 263 3.09 -21.98 -7.00
C THR A 263 2.98 -20.51 -6.63
N LEU A 264 2.60 -19.65 -7.58
CA LEU A 264 2.43 -18.21 -7.34
C LEU A 264 1.27 -17.93 -6.38
N ARG A 265 0.15 -18.65 -6.52
CA ARG A 265 -0.97 -18.60 -5.57
C ARG A 265 -0.52 -18.95 -4.15
N SER A 266 0.23 -20.03 -3.99
CA SER A 266 0.73 -20.44 -2.66
C SER A 266 1.66 -19.39 -2.07
N ALA A 267 2.52 -18.78 -2.89
CA ALA A 267 3.37 -17.68 -2.46
C ALA A 267 2.53 -16.47 -1.99
N ALA A 268 1.56 -16.02 -2.78
CA ALA A 268 0.68 -14.91 -2.41
C ALA A 268 -0.04 -15.15 -1.07
N LEU A 269 -0.53 -16.38 -0.83
CA LEU A 269 -1.19 -16.78 0.42
C LEU A 269 -0.22 -16.89 1.61
N ARG A 270 1.07 -17.22 1.38
CA ARG A 270 2.10 -17.21 2.44
C ARG A 270 2.50 -15.78 2.79
N ILE A 271 2.67 -14.93 1.79
CA ILE A 271 3.07 -13.52 1.94
C ILE A 271 2.05 -12.75 2.79
N ILE A 272 0.76 -12.81 2.44
CA ILE A 272 -0.26 -12.10 3.23
C ILE A 272 -0.33 -12.59 4.68
N ARG A 273 -0.18 -13.91 4.92
CA ARG A 273 -0.13 -14.46 6.29
C ARG A 273 1.08 -13.98 7.08
N ALA A 274 2.22 -13.83 6.40
CA ALA A 274 3.46 -13.38 7.02
C ALA A 274 3.43 -11.88 7.36
N LEU A 275 2.72 -11.09 6.56
CA LEU A 275 2.53 -9.66 6.81
C LEU A 275 1.61 -9.39 8.01
N GLY A 276 0.62 -10.26 8.26
CA GLY A 276 -0.30 -10.17 9.41
C GLY A 276 -1.76 -10.09 8.99
#